data_AF-A0A1I7U8C1-F1
#
_entry.id   AF-A0A1I7U8C1-F1
#
_cell.length_a   1.000
_cell.length_b   1.000
_cell.length_c   1.000
_cell.angle_alpha   90.00
_cell.angle_beta   90.00
_cell.angle_gamma   90.00
#
_symmetry.space_group_name_H-M   'P 1'
#
loop_
_entity.id
_entity.type
_entity.pdbx_description
1 polymer ?
#
loop_
_entity_poly.entity_id
_entity_poly.type
_entity_poly.pdbx_seq_one_letter_code
_entity_poly.pdbx_strand_id
1 'polypeptide(L)'
;MSTNSLVTPQWLIQNLNKVRVIDASYMPAGAYASEHIPGAAFYSFDSAYFKSEYIKFDLYPPEVFQKYLRLLGVNNKDQVVIYSRGPASGMMFASRAYWTFK
;
A
#
# COMPACT_ATOMS: atom_id res chain seq x y z
N MET A 1 -8.75 11.18 -16.78
CA MET A 1 -7.76 10.57 -17.69
C MET A 1 -7.50 9.15 -17.23
N SER A 2 -7.61 8.15 -18.12
CA SER A 2 -7.32 6.75 -17.78
C SER A 2 -5.83 6.57 -17.58
N THR A 3 -5.35 6.68 -16.33
CA THR A 3 -3.99 6.31 -15.98
C THR A 3 -3.95 4.80 -15.80
N ASN A 4 -3.16 4.11 -16.61
CA ASN A 4 -2.93 2.68 -16.48
C ASN A 4 -2.48 2.39 -15.04
N SER A 5 -3.32 1.71 -14.26
CA SER A 5 -3.19 1.62 -12.80
C SER A 5 -2.30 0.46 -12.35
N LEU A 6 -1.83 -0.35 -13.30
CA LEU A 6 -0.97 -1.51 -13.06
C LEU A 6 0.38 -1.31 -13.73
N VAL A 7 1.43 -1.79 -13.08
CA VAL A 7 2.80 -1.82 -13.60
C VAL A 7 3.33 -3.25 -13.57
N THR A 8 4.25 -3.57 -14.46
CA THR A 8 4.91 -4.89 -14.46
C THR A 8 6.07 -4.92 -13.47
N PRO A 9 6.48 -6.10 -12.97
CA PRO A 9 7.67 -6.23 -12.15
C PRO A 9 8.93 -5.67 -12.83
N GLN A 10 9.06 -5.89 -14.14
CA GLN A 10 10.17 -5.37 -14.93
C GLN A 10 10.24 -3.84 -14.92
N TRP A 11 9.08 -3.18 -15.06
CA TRP A 11 8.99 -1.72 -14.97
C TRP A 11 9.39 -1.23 -13.58
N LEU A 12 8.94 -1.92 -12.52
CA LEU A 12 9.25 -1.54 -11.14
C LEU A 12 10.76 -1.64 -10.86
N ILE A 13 11.42 -2.71 -11.31
CA ILE A 13 12.87 -2.88 -11.17
C ILE A 13 13.63 -1.70 -11.81
N GLN A 14 13.20 -1.25 -12.99
CA GLN A 14 13.83 -0.14 -13.71
C GLN A 14 13.56 1.24 -13.10
N ASN A 15 12.57 1.36 -12.21
CA ASN A 15 12.12 2.63 -11.64
C ASN A 15 12.12 2.64 -10.11
N LEU A 16 12.78 1.67 -9.46
CA LEU A 16 12.72 1.47 -8.01
C LEU A 16 13.19 2.70 -7.22
N ASN A 17 14.16 3.44 -7.76
CA ASN A 17 14.68 4.68 -7.18
C ASN A 17 13.84 5.93 -7.46
N LYS A 18 12.77 5.82 -8.26
CA LYS A 18 11.89 6.94 -8.66
C LYS A 18 10.50 6.86 -8.04
N VAL A 19 10.15 5.74 -7.42
CA VAL A 19 8.82 5.48 -6.86
C VAL A 19 8.89 5.18 -5.38
N ARG A 20 7.77 5.40 -4.68
CA ARG A 20 7.56 4.86 -3.34
C ARG A 20 6.89 3.51 -3.45
N VAL A 21 7.53 2.49 -2.91
CA VAL A 21 6.97 1.14 -2.90
C VAL A 21 6.30 0.91 -1.55
N ILE A 22 5.08 0.41 -1.59
CA ILE A 22 4.29 0.11 -0.39
C ILE A 22 3.93 -1.37 -0.39
N ASP A 23 4.33 -2.08 0.66
CA ASP A 23 3.92 -3.46 0.92
C ASP A 23 2.64 -3.45 1.77
N ALA A 24 1.53 -3.82 1.17
CA ALA A 24 0.21 -3.91 1.80
C ALA A 24 -0.16 -5.35 2.18
N SER A 25 0.82 -6.24 2.38
CA SER A 25 0.59 -7.64 2.76
C SER A 25 0.02 -7.75 4.17
N TYR A 26 -1.28 -8.06 4.27
CA TYR A 26 -1.93 -8.34 5.56
C TYR A 26 -1.80 -9.81 5.98
N MET A 27 -1.75 -10.72 5.01
CA MET A 27 -1.62 -12.17 5.25
C MET A 27 -0.60 -12.80 4.28
N PRO A 28 0.31 -13.66 4.76
CA PRO A 28 0.49 -14.04 6.16
C PRO A 28 1.09 -12.91 7.01
N ALA A 29 0.77 -12.91 8.31
CA ALA A 29 1.32 -11.93 9.25
C ALA A 29 2.85 -12.04 9.33
N GLY A 30 3.54 -10.90 9.41
CA GLY A 30 5.01 -10.87 9.46
C GLY A 30 5.72 -11.06 8.12
N ALA A 31 5.00 -11.27 7.01
CA ALA A 31 5.60 -11.49 5.69
C ALA A 31 6.59 -10.39 5.28
N TYR A 32 6.25 -9.12 5.57
CA TYR A 32 7.13 -7.99 5.30
C TYR A 32 8.48 -8.09 6.00
N ALA A 33 8.51 -8.51 7.28
CA ALA A 33 9.75 -8.58 8.05
C ALA A 33 10.69 -9.69 7.53
N SER A 34 10.12 -10.79 7.03
CA SER A 34 10.88 -11.90 6.46
C SER A 34 11.51 -11.53 5.11
N GLU A 35 10.74 -10.87 4.24
CA GLU A 35 11.20 -10.41 2.93
C GLU A 35 10.29 -9.29 2.40
N HIS A 36 10.85 -8.35 1.67
CA HIS A 36 10.11 -7.29 0.98
C HIS A 36 10.96 -6.73 -0.16
N ILE A 37 10.30 -6.00 -1.07
CA ILE A 37 11.01 -5.28 -2.13
C ILE A 37 11.92 -4.22 -1.48
N PRO A 38 13.21 -4.10 -1.86
CA PRO A 38 14.12 -3.13 -1.27
C PRO A 38 13.56 -1.70 -1.30
N GLY A 39 13.58 -1.03 -0.15
CA GLY A 39 13.07 0.33 0.01
C GLY A 39 11.54 0.44 0.10
N ALA A 40 10.80 -0.67 0.08
CA ALA A 40 9.37 -0.65 0.36
C ALA A 40 9.11 -0.26 1.82
N ALA A 41 8.02 0.46 2.08
CA ALA A 41 7.50 0.68 3.43
C ALA A 41 6.30 -0.23 3.70
N PHE A 42 6.18 -0.71 4.94
CA PHE A 42 5.07 -1.57 5.34
C PHE A 42 3.80 -0.75 5.61
N TYR A 43 2.73 -1.07 4.88
CA TYR A 43 1.39 -0.55 5.11
C TYR A 43 0.59 -1.53 5.97
N SER A 44 0.48 -1.19 7.25
CA SER A 44 -0.32 -1.94 8.22
C SER A 44 -1.79 -1.57 8.06
N PHE A 45 -2.61 -2.54 7.66
CA PHE A 45 -4.06 -2.38 7.61
C PHE A 45 -4.66 -2.00 8.97
N ASP A 46 -4.10 -2.51 10.06
CA ASP A 46 -4.59 -2.20 11.41
C ASP A 46 -4.28 -0.76 11.82
N SER A 47 -3.32 -0.09 11.16
CA SER A 47 -3.01 1.32 11.36
C SER A 47 -3.67 2.23 10.35
N ALA A 48 -3.86 1.75 9.12
CA ALA A 48 -4.39 2.54 8.01
C ALA A 48 -5.91 2.68 8.01
N TYR A 49 -6.61 1.76 8.70
CA TYR A 49 -8.06 1.76 8.78
C TYR A 49 -8.55 1.93 10.20
N PHE A 50 -9.72 2.56 10.31
CA PHE A 50 -10.45 2.66 11.56
C PHE A 50 -11.24 1.37 11.79
N LYS A 51 -11.09 0.78 12.97
CA LYS A 51 -11.90 -0.35 13.38
C LYS A 51 -13.14 0.18 14.09
N SER A 52 -14.21 0.44 13.34
CA SER A 52 -15.50 0.81 13.93
C SER A 52 -16.19 -0.41 14.54
N GLU A 53 -17.33 -0.20 15.20
CA GLU A 53 -18.10 -1.27 15.85
C GLU A 53 -18.51 -2.37 14.86
N TYR A 54 -18.87 -1.99 13.62
CA TYR A 54 -19.43 -2.88 12.61
C TYR A 54 -18.52 -3.10 11.40
N ILE A 55 -17.54 -2.23 11.15
CA ILE A 55 -16.68 -2.28 9.96
C ILE A 55 -15.22 -2.37 10.39
N LYS A 56 -14.59 -3.52 10.12
CA LYS A 56 -13.19 -3.78 10.49
C LYS A 56 -12.20 -2.84 9.79
N PHE A 57 -12.46 -2.49 8.53
CA PHE A 57 -11.58 -1.69 7.68
C PHE A 57 -12.26 -0.40 7.22
N ASP A 58 -12.83 0.33 8.18
CA ASP A 58 -13.49 1.60 7.95
C ASP A 58 -12.46 2.70 7.66
N LEU A 59 -12.90 3.80 7.05
CA LEU A 59 -11.99 4.87 6.66
C LEU A 59 -11.79 5.88 7.80
N TYR A 60 -10.55 6.29 7.98
CA TYR A 60 -10.26 7.53 8.71
C TYR A 60 -10.64 8.76 7.88
N PRO A 61 -10.84 9.92 8.52
CA PRO A 61 -10.83 11.19 7.81
C PRO A 61 -9.55 11.35 6.96
N PRO A 62 -9.63 11.99 5.77
CA PRO A 62 -8.49 12.08 4.85
C PRO A 62 -7.22 12.65 5.47
N GLU A 63 -7.33 13.61 6.38
CA GLU A 63 -6.18 14.24 7.06
C GLU A 63 -5.44 13.28 8.01
N VAL A 64 -6.14 12.32 8.61
CA VAL A 64 -5.53 11.29 9.47
C VAL A 64 -4.83 10.25 8.59
N PHE A 65 -5.47 9.82 7.51
CA PHE A 65 -4.86 8.92 6.55
C PHE A 65 -3.60 9.55 5.90
N GLN A 66 -3.67 10.84 5.55
CA GLN A 66 -2.52 11.57 5.03
C GLN A 66 -1.35 11.60 6.03
N LYS A 67 -1.61 11.81 7.32
CA LYS A 67 -0.55 11.75 8.35
C LYS A 67 0.10 10.37 8.40
N TYR A 68 -0.69 9.30 8.31
CA TYR A 68 -0.17 7.94 8.24
C TYR A 68 0.73 7.74 7.01
N LEU A 69 0.30 8.18 5.82
CA LEU A 69 1.11 8.10 4.60
C LEU A 69 2.42 8.90 4.71
N ARG A 70 2.43 10.04 5.40
CA ARG A 70 3.65 10.81 5.65
C ARG A 70 4.64 10.04 6.53
N LEU A 71 4.18 9.27 7.51
CA LEU A 71 5.05 8.39 8.31
C LEU A 71 5.67 7.27 7.47
N LEU A 72 4.98 6.81 6.41
CA LEU A 72 5.52 5.87 5.44
C LEU A 72 6.41 6.52 4.37
N GLY A 73 6.68 7.83 4.49
CA GLY A 73 7.52 8.57 3.54
C GLY A 73 6.85 8.93 2.22
N VAL A 74 5.52 8.83 2.13
CA VAL A 74 4.75 9.15 0.92
C VAL A 74 4.30 10.61 0.93
N ASN A 75 4.63 11.34 -0.13
CA ASN A 75 4.28 12.73 -0.39
C ASN A 75 3.30 12.90 -1.55
N ASN A 76 2.62 14.05 -1.66
CA ASN A 76 1.58 14.27 -2.68
C ASN A 76 2.11 14.20 -4.13
N LYS A 77 3.41 14.38 -4.34
CA LYS A 77 4.05 14.32 -5.67
C LYS A 77 4.71 12.96 -5.94
N ASP A 78 4.69 12.06 -4.96
CA ASP A 78 5.34 10.76 -5.11
C ASP A 78 4.50 9.87 -6.02
N GLN A 79 5.16 9.18 -6.94
CA GLN A 79 4.55 8.07 -7.64
C GLN A 79 4.61 6.83 -6.73
N VAL A 80 3.45 6.29 -6.38
CA VAL A 80 3.33 5.17 -5.44
C VAL A 80 3.00 3.88 -6.20
N VAL A 81 3.74 2.81 -5.89
CA VAL A 81 3.44 1.44 -6.34
C VAL A 81 3.08 0.61 -5.11
N ILE A 82 1.88 0.04 -5.11
CA ILE A 82 1.37 -0.78 -4.02
C ILE A 82 1.37 -2.23 -4.48
N TYR A 83 1.93 -3.12 -3.67
CA TYR A 83 1.86 -4.55 -3.87
C TYR A 83 1.41 -5.24 -2.59
N SER A 84 0.99 -6.50 -2.69
CA SER A 84 0.80 -7.35 -1.52
C SER A 84 0.99 -8.81 -1.88
N ARG A 85 1.11 -9.67 -0.87
CA ARG A 85 1.09 -11.13 -1.01
C ARG A 85 -0.28 -11.69 -0.62
N GLY A 86 -0.47 -12.98 -0.88
CA GLY A 86 -1.63 -13.73 -0.39
C GLY A 86 -2.74 -13.91 -1.45
N PRO A 87 -4.02 -13.96 -1.03
CA PRO A 87 -5.14 -14.32 -1.90
C PRO A 87 -5.24 -13.46 -3.17
N ALA A 88 -5.85 -14.03 -4.22
CA ALA A 88 -6.01 -13.40 -5.52
C ALA A 88 -4.68 -12.87 -6.09
N SER A 89 -3.61 -13.67 -5.98
CA SER A 89 -2.26 -13.30 -6.41
C SER A 89 -1.75 -11.99 -5.79
N GLY A 90 -2.12 -11.73 -4.53
CA GLY A 90 -1.77 -10.49 -3.84
C GLY A 90 -2.60 -9.26 -4.25
N MET A 91 -3.69 -9.44 -4.99
CA MET A 91 -4.53 -8.30 -5.38
C MET A 91 -5.55 -7.91 -4.30
N MET A 92 -5.94 -8.83 -3.41
CA MET A 92 -7.00 -8.57 -2.43
C MET A 92 -6.68 -7.35 -1.55
N PHE A 93 -5.49 -7.31 -0.95
CA PHE A 93 -5.10 -6.20 -0.07
C PHE A 93 -4.49 -5.02 -0.85
N ALA A 94 -3.72 -5.29 -1.90
CA ALA A 94 -3.14 -4.23 -2.73
C ALA A 94 -4.21 -3.35 -3.39
N SER A 95 -5.29 -3.94 -3.92
CA SER A 95 -6.39 -3.19 -4.53
C SER A 95 -7.19 -2.37 -3.50
N ARG A 96 -7.43 -2.92 -2.31
CA ARG A 96 -8.10 -2.20 -1.21
C ARG A 96 -7.28 -0.99 -0.77
N ALA A 97 -5.97 -1.17 -0.56
CA ALA A 97 -5.07 -0.07 -0.24
C ALA A 97 -5.03 0.97 -1.38
N TYR A 98 -4.88 0.54 -2.64
CA TYR A 98 -4.91 1.43 -3.80
C TYR A 98 -6.17 2.28 -3.88
N TRP A 99 -7.34 1.69 -3.66
CA TRP A 99 -8.60 2.43 -3.66
C TRP A 99 -8.64 3.47 -2.53
N THR A 100 -8.06 3.19 -1.36
CA THR A 100 -8.01 4.16 -0.26
C THR A 100 -7.07 5.36 -0.53
N PHE A 101 -6.10 5.21 -1.43
CA PHE A 101 -5.27 6.32 -1.89
C PHE A 101 -5.97 7.24 -2.89
N LYS A 102 -7.07 6.81 -3.50
CA LYS A 102 -7.82 7.55 -4.53
C LYS A 102 -8.89 8.43 -3.92
#